data_AF-A0A949Z017-F1
#
_entry.id   AF-A0A949Z017-F1
#
_cell.length_a   1.000
_cell.length_b   1.000
_cell.length_c   1.000
_cell.angle_alpha   90.00
_cell.angle_beta   90.00
_cell.angle_gamma   90.00
#
_symmetry.space_group_name_H-M   'P 1'
#
loop_
_entity.id
_entity.type
_entity.pdbx_description
1 polymer ?
#
loop_
_entity_poly.entity_id
_entity_poly.type
_entity_poly.pdbx_seq_one_letter_code
_entity_poly.pdbx_strand_id
1 'polypeptide(L)'
;MLTDGFAGYRGRDADLGAHLKHTPVVQSDSANAGEFFPIIHTLFSNIKAWLVGTHHGVSAKHLPRYLREWSYRFNRRNLPDGLDRYLIRRAVECVTITYDQLTAGVMPAGAARVRRLPATVGQPALAG
;
A
#
# COMPACT_ATOMS: atom_id res chain seq x y z
N MET A 1 -5.56 1.54 -15.46
CA MET A 1 -4.32 0.97 -14.87
C MET A 1 -4.35 -0.55 -15.03
N LEU A 2 -3.24 -1.20 -15.38
CA LEU A 2 -3.14 -2.66 -15.41
C LEU A 2 -3.05 -3.22 -13.99
N THR A 3 -3.80 -4.26 -13.64
CA THR A 3 -3.71 -4.93 -12.33
C THR A 3 -3.69 -6.45 -12.47
N ASP A 4 -3.20 -7.14 -11.45
CA ASP A 4 -3.17 -8.61 -11.36
C ASP A 4 -4.56 -9.26 -11.19
N GLY A 5 -5.63 -8.46 -11.19
CA GLY A 5 -7.00 -8.93 -10.98
C GLY A 5 -7.35 -9.32 -9.54
N PHE A 6 -6.52 -8.95 -8.55
CA PHE A 6 -6.81 -9.21 -7.13
C PHE A 6 -8.18 -8.67 -6.72
N ALA A 7 -8.94 -9.48 -5.97
CA ALA A 7 -10.32 -9.16 -5.57
C ALA A 7 -10.45 -7.83 -4.82
N GLY A 8 -9.38 -7.37 -4.15
CA GLY A 8 -9.35 -6.07 -3.48
C GLY A 8 -9.52 -4.85 -4.40
N TYR A 9 -9.23 -4.99 -5.71
CA TYR A 9 -9.45 -3.92 -6.69
C TYR A 9 -10.90 -3.82 -7.18
N ARG A 10 -11.72 -4.84 -6.91
CA ARG A 10 -13.12 -4.88 -7.36
C ARG A 10 -14.04 -3.93 -6.60
N GLY A 11 -13.51 -3.24 -5.56
CA GLY A 11 -14.26 -2.30 -4.76
C GLY A 11 -15.29 -3.01 -3.89
N ARG A 12 -15.01 -3.15 -2.59
CA ARG A 12 -16.03 -3.57 -1.62
C ARG A 12 -16.99 -2.43 -1.26
N ASP A 13 -16.57 -1.20 -1.56
CA ASP A 13 -17.28 0.06 -1.40
C ASP A 13 -17.62 0.63 -2.79
N ALA A 14 -18.86 1.08 -2.98
CA ALA A 14 -19.37 1.58 -4.27
C ALA A 14 -18.52 2.73 -4.86
N ASP A 15 -17.92 3.55 -4.00
CA ASP A 15 -17.10 4.69 -4.39
C ASP A 15 -15.78 4.28 -5.06
N LEU A 16 -15.19 3.14 -4.67
CA LEU A 16 -13.88 2.75 -5.20
C LEU A 16 -13.95 2.34 -6.68
N GLY A 17 -15.05 1.71 -7.10
CA GLY A 17 -15.27 1.32 -8.49
C GLY A 17 -15.43 2.51 -9.45
N ALA A 18 -15.96 3.63 -8.95
CA ALA A 18 -16.12 4.85 -9.75
C ALA A 18 -14.77 5.51 -10.08
N HIS A 19 -13.78 5.40 -9.19
CA HIS A 19 -12.49 6.08 -9.33
C HIS A 19 -11.33 5.16 -9.76
N LEU A 20 -11.45 3.85 -9.56
CA LEU A 20 -10.40 2.88 -9.88
C LEU A 20 -10.72 2.08 -11.14
N LYS A 21 -10.56 2.72 -12.31
CA LYS A 21 -10.62 2.03 -13.60
C LYS A 21 -9.37 1.21 -13.82
N HIS A 22 -9.51 -0.12 -13.72
CA HIS A 22 -8.43 -1.06 -13.96
C HIS A 22 -8.77 -2.12 -14.98
N THR A 23 -7.75 -2.60 -15.68
CA THR A 23 -7.84 -3.74 -16.60
C THR A 23 -7.21 -4.94 -15.88
N PRO A 24 -8.01 -5.91 -15.42
CA PRO A 24 -7.49 -7.08 -14.72
C PRO A 24 -6.82 -8.01 -15.73
N VAL A 25 -5.53 -8.27 -15.54
CA VAL A 25 -4.77 -9.29 -16.27
C VAL A 25 -4.26 -10.30 -15.25
N VAL A 26 -4.92 -11.45 -15.22
CA VAL A 26 -4.51 -12.57 -14.38
C VAL A 26 -3.35 -13.26 -15.08
N GLN A 27 -2.19 -13.27 -14.44
CA GLN A 27 -1.03 -14.01 -14.94
C GLN A 27 -1.33 -15.50 -14.81
N SER A 28 -1.66 -16.13 -15.94
CA SER A 28 -1.83 -17.58 -16.03
C SER A 28 -0.49 -18.32 -15.88
N ASP A 29 0.58 -17.74 -16.46
CA ASP A 29 1.94 -18.26 -16.39
C ASP A 29 2.88 -17.26 -15.70
N SER A 30 3.80 -17.79 -14.90
CA SER A 30 4.91 -17.08 -14.26
C SER A 30 5.81 -16.32 -15.23
N ALA A 31 5.97 -16.78 -16.48
CA ALA A 31 6.76 -16.09 -17.49
C ALA A 31 6.16 -14.72 -17.87
N ASN A 32 4.84 -14.59 -17.79
CA ASN A 32 4.12 -13.35 -18.13
C ASN A 32 4.31 -12.25 -17.08
N ALA A 33 4.93 -12.58 -15.93
CA ALA A 33 5.20 -11.61 -14.87
C ALA A 33 6.18 -10.52 -15.28
N GLY A 34 7.21 -10.88 -16.06
CA GLY A 34 8.19 -9.94 -16.58
C GLY A 34 7.62 -8.98 -17.62
N GLU A 35 6.60 -9.42 -18.37
CA GLU A 35 5.95 -8.63 -19.42
C GLU A 35 4.96 -7.62 -18.84
N PHE A 36 4.06 -8.06 -17.95
CA PHE A 36 3.00 -7.22 -17.42
C PHE A 36 3.42 -6.37 -16.20
N PHE A 37 4.32 -6.88 -15.35
CA PHE A 37 4.77 -6.18 -14.14
C PHE A 37 6.28 -6.33 -13.89
N PRO A 38 7.14 -5.72 -14.72
CA PRO A 38 8.59 -5.97 -14.69
C PRO A 38 9.26 -5.67 -13.34
N ILE A 39 8.72 -4.73 -12.55
CA ILE A 39 9.31 -4.29 -11.27
C ILE A 39 8.81 -5.13 -10.08
N ILE A 40 7.79 -5.99 -10.25
CA ILE A 40 7.08 -6.60 -9.11
C ILE A 40 7.99 -7.52 -8.28
N HIS A 41 8.86 -8.29 -8.93
CA HIS A 41 9.79 -9.17 -8.25
C HIS A 41 10.82 -8.37 -7.43
N THR A 42 11.33 -7.27 -7.99
CA THR A 42 12.21 -6.34 -7.27
C THR A 42 11.50 -5.73 -6.07
N LEU A 43 10.23 -5.35 -6.22
CA LEU A 43 9.42 -4.81 -5.14
C LEU A 43 9.30 -5.81 -3.98
N PHE A 44 8.97 -7.08 -4.28
CA PHE A 44 8.88 -8.12 -3.26
C PHE A 44 10.22 -8.43 -2.60
N SER A 45 11.31 -8.48 -3.37
CA SER A 45 12.66 -8.64 -2.83
C SER A 45 13.01 -7.50 -1.87
N ASN A 46 12.67 -6.26 -2.22
CA ASN A 46 12.88 -5.09 -1.36
C ASN A 46 12.07 -5.14 -0.07
N ILE A 47 10.80 -5.58 -0.14
CA ILE A 47 9.96 -5.77 1.06
C ILE A 47 10.60 -6.82 1.99
N LYS A 48 11.02 -7.96 1.44
CA LYS A 48 11.67 -9.03 2.22
C LYS A 48 12.96 -8.54 2.88
N ALA A 49 13.83 -7.88 2.12
CA ALA A 49 15.07 -7.33 2.65
C ALA A 49 14.82 -6.28 3.74
N TRP A 50 13.83 -5.40 3.55
CA TRP A 50 13.46 -4.40 4.56
C TRP A 50 12.93 -5.03 5.84
N LEU A 51 12.06 -6.04 5.74
CA LEU A 51 11.49 -6.74 6.90
C LEU A 51 12.58 -7.41 7.73
N VAL A 52 13.51 -8.13 7.09
CA VAL A 52 14.61 -8.83 7.76
C VAL A 52 15.65 -7.85 8.30
N GLY A 53 15.92 -6.75 7.59
CA GLY A 53 16.94 -5.77 8.00
C GLY A 53 16.47 -4.82 9.11
N THR A 54 15.18 -4.49 9.17
CA THR A 54 14.65 -3.47 10.11
C THR A 54 14.12 -4.09 11.40
N HIS A 55 13.60 -5.32 11.34
CA HIS A 55 12.92 -5.94 12.47
C HIS A 55 13.64 -7.22 12.91
N HIS A 56 13.94 -7.32 14.21
CA HIS A 56 14.53 -8.53 14.79
C HIS A 56 13.59 -9.75 14.72
N GLY A 57 12.27 -9.51 14.67
CA GLY A 57 11.27 -10.55 14.52
C GLY A 57 9.98 -9.97 13.94
N VAL A 58 9.40 -10.68 12.98
CA VAL A 58 8.17 -10.28 12.30
C VAL A 58 7.09 -11.31 12.64
N SER A 59 6.04 -10.85 13.34
CA SER A 59 4.88 -11.69 13.62
C SER A 59 3.80 -11.49 12.56
N ALA A 60 3.20 -12.58 12.08
CA ALA A 60 2.04 -12.54 11.17
C ALA A 60 0.89 -11.69 11.75
N LYS A 61 0.74 -11.68 13.08
CA LYS A 61 -0.22 -10.86 13.82
C LYS A 61 -0.10 -9.36 13.55
N HIS A 62 1.11 -8.88 13.28
CA HIS A 62 1.40 -7.47 13.03
C HIS A 62 1.74 -7.18 11.57
N LEU A 63 1.65 -8.18 10.69
CA LEU A 63 1.96 -8.03 9.26
C LEU A 63 1.24 -6.85 8.59
N PRO A 64 -0.06 -6.59 8.84
CA PRO A 64 -0.73 -5.41 8.27
C PRO A 64 -0.17 -4.06 8.73
N ARG A 65 0.56 -4.01 9.86
CA ARG A 65 1.23 -2.79 10.36
C ARG A 65 2.55 -2.57 9.63
N TYR A 66 3.38 -3.61 9.56
CA TYR A 66 4.66 -3.56 8.85
C TYR A 66 4.46 -3.15 7.38
N LEU A 67 3.48 -3.75 6.69
CA LEU A 67 3.20 -3.41 5.30
C LEU A 67 2.71 -1.96 5.14
N ARG A 68 1.94 -1.43 6.10
CA ARG A 68 1.50 -0.03 6.07
C ARG A 68 2.66 0.94 6.25
N GLU A 69 3.59 0.62 7.15
CA GLU A 69 4.81 1.40 7.33
C GLU A 69 5.65 1.37 6.04
N TRP A 70 5.86 0.18 5.48
CA TRP A 70 6.61 0.02 4.24
C TRP A 70 5.98 0.84 3.10
N SER A 71 4.67 0.75 2.89
CA SER A 71 3.97 1.57 1.88
C SER A 71 4.11 3.07 2.15
N TYR A 72 4.06 3.49 3.42
CA TYR A 72 4.24 4.89 3.78
C TYR A 72 5.63 5.40 3.40
N ARG A 73 6.67 4.63 3.70
CA ARG A 73 8.08 4.94 3.39
C ARG A 73 8.34 4.87 1.89
N PHE A 74 7.91 3.80 1.22
CA PHE A 74 8.13 3.59 -0.22
C PHE A 74 7.53 4.71 -1.08
N ASN A 75 6.29 5.13 -0.77
CA ASN A 75 5.60 6.20 -1.48
C ASN A 75 6.22 7.60 -1.25
N ARG A 76 7.07 7.76 -0.23
CA ARG A 76 7.71 9.04 0.14
C ARG A 76 9.22 9.01 0.04
N ARG A 77 9.82 7.94 -0.49
CA ARG A 77 11.28 7.74 -0.54
C ARG A 77 12.04 8.83 -1.30
N ASN A 78 11.38 9.49 -2.26
CA ASN A 78 11.96 10.57 -3.07
C ASN A 78 11.56 11.96 -2.57
N LEU A 79 11.06 12.08 -1.34
CA LEU A 79 10.62 13.34 -0.75
C LEU A 79 11.36 13.60 0.57
N PRO A 80 12.67 13.91 0.52
CA PRO A 80 13.47 14.16 1.71
C PRO A 80 12.99 15.42 2.45
N ASP A 81 12.63 16.47 1.70
CA ASP A 81 12.16 17.73 2.24
C ASP A 81 10.68 17.61 2.66
N GLY A 82 10.45 17.55 3.98
CA GLY A 82 9.11 17.51 4.57
C GLY A 82 8.70 16.17 5.19
N LEU A 83 9.59 15.17 5.23
CA LEU A 83 9.31 13.89 5.90
C LEU A 83 8.91 14.09 7.37
N ASP A 84 9.60 14.98 8.05
CA ASP A 84 9.30 15.46 9.41
C ASP A 84 7.88 16.00 9.52
N ARG A 85 7.47 16.89 8.61
CA ARG A 85 6.12 17.47 8.58
C ARG A 85 5.05 16.42 8.36
N TYR A 86 5.28 15.46 7.45
CA TYR A 86 4.34 14.35 7.23
C TYR A 86 4.25 13.42 8.44
N LEU A 87 5.37 13.14 9.12
CA LEU A 87 5.40 12.31 10.32
C LEU A 87 4.66 12.98 11.48
N ILE A 88 4.94 14.25 11.75
CA ILE A 88 4.25 15.03 12.80
C ILE A 88 2.75 15.07 12.50
N ARG A 89 2.37 15.39 11.26
CA ARG A 89 0.97 15.37 10.84
C ARG A 89 0.32 14.01 11.08
N ARG A 90 1.01 12.91 10.75
CA ARG A 90 0.51 11.55 10.99
C ARG A 90 0.40 11.24 12.47
N ALA A 91 1.34 11.66 13.30
CA ALA A 91 1.29 11.45 14.74
C ALA A 91 0.09 12.16 15.37
N VAL A 92 -0.21 13.39 14.92
CA VAL A 92 -1.36 14.17 15.41
C VAL A 92 -2.68 13.63 14.89
N GLU A 93 -2.75 13.24 13.61
CA GLU A 93 -4.01 12.82 13.01
C GLU A 93 -4.38 11.36 13.31
N CYS A 94 -3.42 10.48 13.62
CA CYS A 94 -3.68 9.07 13.82
C CYS A 94 -4.20 8.79 15.24
N VAL A 95 -5.18 7.87 15.32
CA VAL A 95 -5.61 7.31 16.60
C VAL A 95 -4.42 6.58 17.22
N THR A 96 -4.09 6.96 18.45
CA THR A 96 -3.03 6.30 19.23
C THR A 96 -3.47 4.88 19.61
N ILE A 97 -2.49 4.00 19.79
CA ILE A 97 -2.73 2.62 20.19
C ILE A 97 -2.18 2.39 21.59
N THR A 98 -2.96 1.71 22.43
CA THR A 98 -2.48 1.30 23.75
C THR A 98 -1.60 0.05 23.66
N TYR A 99 -0.75 -0.17 24.66
CA TYR A 99 0.12 -1.36 24.70
C TYR A 99 -0.70 -2.67 24.62
N ASP A 100 -1.83 -2.73 25.31
CA ASP A 100 -2.70 -3.91 25.31
C ASP A 100 -3.28 -4.17 23.91
N GLN A 101 -3.73 -3.13 23.22
CA GLN A 101 -4.22 -3.25 21.83
C GLN A 101 -3.11 -3.68 20.87
N LEU A 102 -1.89 -3.17 21.06
CA LEU A 102 -0.72 -3.57 20.27
C LEU A 102 -0.43 -5.06 20.50
N THR A 103 -0.35 -5.49 21.76
CA THR A 103 -0.07 -6.87 22.14
C THR A 103 -1.18 -7.80 21.68
N ALA A 104 -2.44 -7.37 21.74
CA ALA A 104 -3.60 -8.08 21.21
C ALA A 104 -3.64 -8.13 19.68
N GLY A 105 -2.84 -7.32 18.98
CA GLY A 105 -2.80 -7.26 17.52
C GLY A 105 -4.03 -6.59 16.92
N VAL A 106 -4.85 -5.97 17.76
CA VAL A 106 -6.02 -5.23 17.35
C VAL A 106 -5.55 -4.05 16.53
N MET A 107 -6.16 -3.86 15.38
CA MET A 107 -6.00 -2.63 14.61
C MET A 107 -7.12 -1.67 15.04
N PRO A 108 -6.87 -0.71 15.97
CA PRO A 108 -7.84 0.36 16.17
C PRO A 108 -8.05 1.06 14.83
N ALA A 109 -9.22 1.65 14.62
CA ALA A 109 -9.78 2.10 13.34
C ALA A 109 -8.99 3.17 12.57
N GLY A 110 -7.66 3.25 12.68
CA GLY A 110 -6.78 4.01 11.81
C GLY A 110 -6.77 3.56 10.34
N ALA A 111 -7.44 2.44 10.00
CA ALA A 111 -7.73 2.05 8.63
C ALA A 111 -9.06 2.64 8.08
N ALA A 112 -9.94 3.14 8.95
CA ALA A 112 -11.22 3.76 8.59
C ALA A 112 -11.09 5.26 8.28
N ARG A 113 -9.90 5.71 7.86
CA ARG A 113 -9.79 7.05 7.30
C ARG A 113 -10.36 6.98 5.89
N VAL A 114 -11.43 7.74 5.63
CA VAL A 114 -11.88 8.12 4.29
C VAL A 114 -10.62 8.39 3.48
N ARG A 115 -10.30 7.50 2.52
CA ARG A 115 -9.27 7.80 1.53
C ARG A 115 -9.76 9.10 0.90
N ARG A 116 -9.11 10.23 1.15
CA ARG A 116 -9.24 11.36 0.22
C ARG A 116 -8.66 10.82 -1.07
N LEU A 117 -9.56 10.34 -1.94
CA LEU A 117 -9.22 9.91 -3.27
C LEU A 117 -8.53 11.10 -3.93
N PRO A 118 -7.39 10.89 -4.61
CA PRO A 118 -6.80 11.96 -5.40
C PRO A 118 -7.90 12.50 -6.32
N ALA A 119 -8.02 13.82 -6.43
CA ALA A 119 -8.85 14.45 -7.45
C ALA A 119 -8.54 13.78 -8.79
N THR A 120 -9.58 13.46 -9.57
CA THR A 120 -9.52 12.74 -10.84
C THR A 120 -8.30 13.18 -11.66
N VAL A 121 -7.21 12.43 -11.59
CA VAL A 121 -6.06 12.67 -12.47
C VAL A 121 -6.50 12.17 -13.83
N GLY A 122 -6.84 13.10 -14.73
CA GLY A 122 -7.14 12.78 -16.12
C GLY A 122 -5.97 11.98 -16.69
N GLN A 123 -6.24 10.75 -17.14
CA GLN A 123 -5.23 9.98 -17.85
C GLN A 123 -4.91 10.71 -19.16
N PRO A 124 -3.64 10.97 -19.50
CA PRO A 124 -3.31 11.35 -20.87
C PRO A 124 -3.72 10.20 -21.79
N ALA A 125 -4.39 10.54 -22.88
CA ALA A 125 -4.82 9.59 -23.89
C ALA A 125 -3.60 8.81 -24.40
N LEU A 126 -3.65 7.48 -24.33
CA LEU A 126 -2.73 6.63 -25.06
C LEU A 126 -3.09 6.80 -26.54
N ALA A 127 -2.25 7.53 -27.27
CA ALA A 127 -2.33 7.63 -28.71
C ALA A 127 -1.75 6.37 -29.35
N GLY A 128 -2.49 5.78 -30.30
CA GLY A 128 -1.98 4.89 -31.35
C GLY A 128 -1.72 3.46 -30.95
#